data_AF-A0A960L6R3-F1
#
_entry.id   AF-A0A960L6R3-F1
#
_cell.length_a   1.000
_cell.length_b   1.000
_cell.length_c   1.000
_cell.angle_alpha   90.00
_cell.angle_beta   90.00
_cell.angle_gamma   90.00
#
_symmetry.space_group_name_H-M   'P 1'
#
loop_
_entity.id
_entity.type
_entity.pdbx_description
1 polymer ?
#
loop_
_entity_poly.entity_id
_entity_poly.type
_entity_poly.pdbx_seq_one_letter_code
_entity_poly.pdbx_strand_id
1 'polypeptide(L)' 'LDLGLGLYRGVVALPHAEHRLRLDDPVRVGLFAERFAPAVCVAMDSGARLHWDGERWTAGPGTPLLTASGDLEEREAWS' A
#
# COMPACT_ATOMS: atom_id res chain seq x y z
N LEU A 1 -7.74 11.88 12.54
CA LEU A 1 -7.21 10.61 12.01
C LEU A 1 -6.04 10.23 12.90
N ASP A 2 -6.01 8.99 13.38
CA ASP A 2 -4.89 8.46 14.15
C ASP A 2 -3.66 8.43 13.25
N LEU A 3 -2.67 9.26 13.57
CA LEU A 3 -1.38 9.26 12.88
C LEU A 3 -0.73 7.96 13.34
N GLY A 4 -0.63 6.96 12.47
CA GLY A 4 0.23 5.80 12.75
C GLY A 4 1.64 6.25 13.19
N LEU A 5 2.53 5.32 13.50
CA LEU A 5 3.82 5.61 14.15
C LEU A 5 4.71 6.70 13.50
N GLY A 6 4.38 7.20 12.31
CA GLY A 6 5.00 8.38 11.69
C GLY A 6 6.43 8.15 11.23
N LEU A 7 6.86 6.88 11.25
CA LEU A 7 8.25 6.47 11.04
C LEU A 7 8.72 6.74 9.61
N TYR A 8 7.81 6.67 8.64
CA TYR A 8 8.10 6.99 7.25
C TYR A 8 6.91 7.71 6.60
N ARG A 9 7.19 8.76 5.82
CA ARG A 9 6.15 9.59 5.18
C ARG A 9 5.64 8.90 3.91
N GLY A 10 4.35 9.10 3.62
CA GLY A 10 3.78 8.80 2.31
C GLY A 10 3.42 7.33 2.05
N VAL A 11 3.50 6.44 3.04
CA VAL A 11 3.08 5.04 2.89
C VAL A 11 2.15 4.60 4.01
N VAL A 12 1.12 3.83 3.65
CA VAL A 12 0.25 3.10 4.56
C VAL A 12 0.47 1.61 4.34
N ALA A 13 1.20 0.98 5.27
CA ALA A 13 1.40 -0.46 5.28
C ALA A 13 0.12 -1.18 5.73
N LEU A 14 -0.35 -2.16 4.95
CA LEU A 14 -1.55 -2.94 5.21
C LEU A 14 -1.19 -4.42 5.44
N PRO A 15 -0.74 -4.81 6.65
CA PRO A 15 -0.46 -6.20 6.98
C PRO A 15 -1.64 -7.15 6.71
N HIS A 16 -1.42 -8.35 6.18
CA HIS A 16 -2.50 -9.34 5.96
C HIS A 16 -3.73 -8.73 5.25
N ALA A 17 -3.50 -7.99 4.18
CA ALA A 17 -4.53 -7.28 3.45
C ALA A 17 -5.58 -8.25 2.89
N GLU A 18 -5.18 -9.44 2.44
CA GLU A 18 -6.08 -10.49 1.92
C GLU A 18 -7.16 -10.92 2.92
N HIS A 19 -6.86 -10.83 4.23
CA HIS A 19 -7.79 -11.24 5.29
C HIS A 19 -8.63 -10.08 5.83
N ARG A 20 -8.19 -8.84 5.60
CA ARG A 20 -8.80 -7.63 6.20
C ARG A 20 -9.56 -6.78 5.19
N LEU A 21 -9.22 -6.91 3.91
CA LEU A 21 -9.77 -6.12 2.81
C LEU A 21 -10.36 -7.03 1.75
N ARG A 22 -11.40 -6.53 1.08
CA ARG A 22 -11.97 -7.17 -0.11
C ARG A 22 -11.19 -6.72 -1.33
N LEU A 23 -10.02 -7.31 -1.53
CA LEU A 23 -9.10 -6.94 -2.61
C LEU A 23 -9.61 -7.30 -4.01
N ASP A 24 -10.64 -8.14 -4.09
CA ASP A 24 -11.38 -8.50 -5.30
C ASP A 24 -12.45 -7.49 -5.71
N ASP A 25 -12.73 -6.49 -4.86
CA ASP A 25 -13.73 -5.44 -5.10
C ASP A 25 -13.04 -4.11 -5.46
N PRO A 26 -12.95 -3.77 -6.76
CA PRO A 26 -12.21 -2.60 -7.21
C PRO A 26 -12.78 -1.29 -6.68
N VAL A 27 -14.10 -1.22 -6.44
CA VAL A 27 -14.71 -0.01 -5.86
C VAL A 27 -14.22 0.20 -4.44
N ARG A 28 -14.17 -0.87 -3.63
CA ARG A 28 -13.65 -0.78 -2.26
C ARG A 28 -12.16 -0.50 -2.22
N VAL A 29 -11.38 -1.10 -3.12
CA VAL A 29 -9.94 -0.82 -3.25
C VAL A 29 -9.70 0.65 -3.58
N GLY A 30 -10.41 1.19 -4.58
CA GLY A 30 -10.27 2.59 -5.00
C GLY A 30 -10.62 3.56 -3.89
N LEU A 31 -11.78 3.38 -3.26
CA LEU A 31 -12.20 4.21 -2.11
C LEU A 31 -11.21 4.15 -0.95
N PHE A 32 -10.61 2.99 -0.70
CA PHE A 32 -9.59 2.85 0.34
C PHE A 32 -8.33 3.64 -0.01
N ALA A 33 -7.81 3.49 -1.23
CA ALA A 33 -6.63 4.21 -1.70
C ALA A 33 -6.84 5.73 -1.68
N GLU A 34 -7.98 6.21 -2.17
CA GLU A 34 -8.33 7.64 -2.15
C GLU A 34 -8.39 8.21 -0.74
N ARG A 35 -8.91 7.45 0.24
CA ARG A 35 -9.02 7.91 1.63
C ARG A 35 -7.67 8.26 2.26
N PHE A 36 -6.61 7.59 1.83
CA PHE A 36 -5.26 7.78 2.35
C PHE A 36 -4.38 8.63 1.45
N ALA A 37 -4.89 9.10 0.31
CA ALA A 37 -4.16 10.01 -0.56
C ALA A 37 -3.67 11.25 0.23
N PRO A 38 -2.42 11.71 0.01
CA PRO A 38 -1.50 11.27 -1.04
C PRO A 38 -0.62 10.06 -0.65
N ALA A 39 -0.82 9.43 0.50
CA ALA A 39 -0.03 8.27 0.89
C ALA A 39 -0.38 7.03 0.06
N VAL A 40 0.64 6.25 -0.28
CA VAL A 40 0.53 5.02 -1.04
C VAL A 40 0.14 3.87 -0.11
N CYS A 41 -0.98 3.21 -0.40
CA CYS A 41 -1.43 2.04 0.33
C CYS A 41 -0.75 0.78 -0.24
N VAL A 42 -0.06 0.03 0.61
CA VAL A 42 0.70 -1.16 0.21
C VAL A 42 0.15 -2.39 0.91
N ALA A 43 -0.32 -3.38 0.15
CA ALA A 43 -0.73 -4.67 0.69
C ALA A 43 0.51 -5.45 1.14
N MET A 44 0.53 -5.86 2.40
CA MET A 44 1.66 -6.58 3.00
C MET A 44 1.20 -7.93 3.52
N ASP A 45 0.99 -8.86 2.61
CA ASP A 45 0.70 -10.26 2.94
C ASP A 45 1.99 -11.04 3.24
N SER A 46 1.87 -12.34 3.51
CA SER A 46 3.01 -13.15 3.95
C SER A 46 4.15 -13.14 2.94
N GLY A 47 5.32 -12.65 3.35
CA GLY A 47 6.52 -12.57 2.52
C GLY A 47 6.72 -11.23 1.80
N ALA A 48 5.72 -10.33 1.84
CA ALA A 48 5.83 -8.98 1.31
C ALA A 48 6.93 -8.19 2.03
N ARG A 49 7.69 -7.40 1.28
CA ARG A 49 8.75 -6.55 1.82
C ARG A 49 8.77 -5.20 1.15
N LEU A 50 8.92 -4.17 1.98
CA LEU A 50 9.06 -2.79 1.56
C LEU A 50 10.36 -2.22 2.15
N HIS A 51 11.16 -1.56 1.33
CA HIS A 51 12.44 -0.99 1.73
C HIS A 51 12.51 0.49 1.34
N TRP A 52 12.99 1.32 2.26
CA TRP A 52 13.26 2.74 2.06
C TRP A 52 14.77 2.97 2.10
N ASP A 53 15.33 3.52 1.02
CA ASP A 53 16.77 3.78 0.92
C ASP A 53 17.18 5.20 1.36
N GLY A 54 16.22 6.05 1.74
CA GLY A 54 16.45 7.46 2.06
C GLY A 54 15.84 8.44 1.06
N GLU A 55 15.54 7.96 -0.16
CA GLU A 55 15.02 8.77 -1.26
C GLU A 55 13.77 8.15 -1.90
N ARG A 56 13.72 6.82 -1.99
CA ARG A 56 12.63 6.09 -2.63
C ARG A 56 12.27 4.82 -1.90
N TRP A 57 11.02 4.45 -2.05
CA TRP A 57 10.49 3.15 -1.68
C TRP A 57 10.78 2.14 -2.76
N THR A 58 11.07 0.91 -2.34
CA THR A 58 11.20 -0.26 -3.20
C THR A 58 10.37 -1.40 -2.65
N ALA A 59 9.55 -2.02 -3.49
CA ALA A 59 8.71 -3.14 -3.12
C ALA A 59 9.28 -4.44 -3.70
N GLY A 60 9.34 -5.48 -2.86
CA GLY A 60 9.65 -6.83 -3.31
C GLY A 60 8.45 -7.49 -3.99
N PRO A 61 8.65 -8.63 -4.69
CA PRO A 61 7.56 -9.37 -5.32
C PRO A 61 6.41 -9.70 -4.35
N GLY A 62 5.17 -9.59 -4.81
CA GLY A 62 3.98 -9.89 -4.00
C GLY A 62 3.67 -8.79 -2.98
N THR A 63 4.05 -7.54 -3.27
CA THR A 63 3.81 -6.38 -2.41
C THR A 63 3.05 -5.30 -3.20
N PRO A 64 1.83 -5.59 -3.68
CA PRO A 64 1.13 -4.69 -4.59
C PRO A 64 0.61 -3.44 -3.87
N LEU A 65 0.49 -2.37 -4.64
CA LEU A 65 -0.04 -1.08 -4.24
C LEU A 65 -1.53 -1.03 -4.59
N LEU A 66 -2.35 -0.50 -3.69
CA LEU A 66 -3.76 -0.20 -4.00
C LEU A 66 -3.81 1.13 -4.76
N THR A 67 -4.51 1.16 -5.89
CA THR A 67 -4.68 2.36 -6.71
C THR A 67 -6.09 2.94 -6.55
N ALA A 68 -6.23 4.25 -6.81
CA ALA A 68 -7.54 4.91 -6.82
C ALA A 68 -8.49 4.35 -7.90
N SER A 69 -7.92 3.76 -8.97
CA SER A 69 -8.69 3.05 -10.01
C SER A 69 -9.33 1.75 -9.52
N GLY A 70 -8.91 1.25 -8.35
CA GLY A 70 -9.39 -0.01 -7.80
C GLY A 70 -8.50 -1.22 -8.06
N ASP A 71 -7.30 -1.00 -8.59
CA ASP A 71 -6.39 -2.08 -8.96
C ASP A 71 -5.33 -2.35 -7.90
N LEU A 72 -4.75 -3.55 -7.98
CA LEU A 72 -3.51 -3.91 -7.30
C LEU A 72 -2.37 -3.84 -8.31
N GLU A 73 -1.48 -2.86 -8.13
CA GLU A 73 -0.34 -2.63 -9.03
C GLU A 73 0.96 -3.13 -8.38
N GLU A 74 1.67 -4.04 -9.07
CA GLU A 74 3.05 -4.35 -8.71
C GLU A 74 3.94 -3.21 -9.20
N ARG A 75 4.49 -2.44 -8.26
CA ARG A 75 5.39 -1.33 -8.56
C ARG A 75 6.68 -1.49 -7.80
N GLU A 76 7.77 -1.62 -8.54
CA GLU A 76 9.09 -1.90 -7.94
C GLU A 76 9.66 -0.72 -7.16
N ALA A 77 9.40 0.53 -7.57
CA ALA A 77 9.92 1.72 -6.87
C ALA A 77 9.08 2.99 -7.06
N TRP A 78 9.08 3.89 -6.05
CA TRP A 78 8.48 5.23 -6.13
C TRP A 78 9.08 6.20 -5.08
N SER A 79 8.89 7.50 -5.29
CA SER A 79 9.30 8.58 -4.37
C SER A 79 8.13 9.23 -3.65
#